data_AF-A0A5K3EIE7-F1
#
_entry.id   AF-A0A5K3EIE7-F1
#
_cell.length_a   1.000
_cell.length_b   1.000
_cell.length_c   1.000
_cell.angle_alpha   90.00
_cell.angle_beta   90.00
_cell.angle_gamma   90.00
#
_symmetry.space_group_name_H-M   'P 1'
#
loop_
_entity.id
_entity.type
_entity.pdbx_description
1 polymer ?
#
loop_
_entity_poly.entity_id
_entity_poly.type
_entity_poly.pdbx_seq_one_letter_code
_entity_poly.pdbx_strand_id
1 'polypeptide(L)'
;MRVICYVRAPPDCLVSEDRLICSFGDALAEWPNLPGNSEAIGKFVCIKPSHPKRICILPDEPWIVGIPHKYGKNPTREVVVFSMDADEFGPPKQTLELDETDEAEADAEETTQKLPWIDLQTTDVAYEDSRYLEIKLTRLGTAITLAPAARIRRDSVEVGRAGGKLNSLVDKRVVLVVPPMALKITCIYSIQVQPISQHHAHLLRDQNLAFMSQFTACSPLILLTGPKKILFKMATW
;
A
#
# COMPACT_ATOMS: atom_id res chain seq x y z
N MET A 1 9.61 8.14 -26.73
CA MET A 1 9.30 8.75 -25.42
C MET A 1 8.81 7.65 -24.49
N ARG A 2 9.40 7.46 -23.30
CA ARG A 2 8.81 6.51 -22.32
C ARG A 2 7.67 7.24 -21.61
N VAL A 3 6.46 6.69 -21.65
CA VAL A 3 5.30 7.22 -20.93
C VAL A 3 5.63 7.23 -19.43
N ILE A 4 5.46 8.39 -18.79
CA ILE A 4 5.79 8.61 -17.37
C ILE A 4 4.68 8.04 -16.49
N CYS A 5 3.50 8.59 -16.74
CA CYS A 5 2.19 8.15 -16.35
C CYS A 5 1.24 8.74 -17.40
N TYR A 6 -0.01 8.31 -17.42
CA TYR A 6 -1.04 9.08 -18.08
C TYR A 6 -2.01 9.61 -17.03
N VAL A 7 -2.56 10.79 -17.29
CA VAL A 7 -3.58 11.41 -16.43
C VAL A 7 -4.77 11.73 -17.32
N ARG A 8 -5.92 11.18 -16.97
CA ARG A 8 -7.22 11.53 -17.54
C ARG A 8 -7.95 12.37 -16.52
N ALA A 9 -8.06 13.66 -16.82
CA ALA A 9 -8.87 14.58 -16.03
C ALA A 9 -10.34 14.49 -16.43
N PRO A 10 -11.25 14.85 -15.52
CA PRO A 10 -12.65 15.07 -15.87
C PRO A 10 -12.81 16.17 -16.94
N PRO A 11 -13.84 16.10 -17.81
CA PRO A 11 -14.01 16.99 -18.97
C PRO A 11 -13.95 18.49 -18.64
N ASP A 12 -14.39 18.90 -17.45
CA ASP A 12 -14.47 20.31 -17.04
C ASP A 12 -13.30 20.77 -16.14
N CYS A 13 -12.38 19.88 -15.79
CA CYS A 13 -11.30 20.17 -14.84
C CYS A 13 -10.05 20.80 -15.49
N LEU A 14 -9.80 20.53 -16.77
CA LEU A 14 -8.65 21.04 -17.51
C LEU A 14 -9.08 22.07 -18.55
N VAL A 15 -9.24 23.32 -18.11
CA VAL A 15 -9.62 24.45 -18.99
C VAL A 15 -8.46 24.89 -19.92
N SER A 16 -7.25 24.38 -19.72
CA SER A 16 -6.05 24.67 -20.53
C SER A 16 -4.97 23.59 -20.31
N GLU A 17 -4.18 23.29 -21.34
CA GLU A 17 -3.15 22.23 -21.40
C GLU A 17 -2.04 22.36 -20.34
N ASP A 18 -1.81 23.55 -19.75
CA ASP A 18 -0.60 23.87 -18.97
C ASP A 18 -0.69 23.67 -17.43
N ARG A 19 -1.60 22.81 -16.95
CA ARG A 19 -1.95 22.79 -15.50
C ARG A 19 -1.44 21.61 -14.68
N LEU A 20 -0.76 20.63 -15.27
CA LEU A 20 -0.25 19.47 -14.54
C LEU A 20 1.23 19.23 -14.82
N ILE A 21 2.01 19.22 -13.77
CA ILE A 21 3.42 18.84 -13.81
C ILE A 21 3.50 17.41 -13.30
N CYS A 22 3.96 16.51 -14.17
CA CYS A 22 4.26 15.12 -13.80
C CYS A 22 5.78 14.93 -13.82
N SER A 23 6.34 14.53 -12.69
CA SER A 23 7.77 14.23 -12.55
C SER A 23 7.99 12.83 -11.99
N PHE A 24 9.17 12.28 -12.25
CA PHE A 24 9.61 11.07 -11.58
C PHE A 24 10.39 11.43 -10.33
N GLY A 25 10.28 10.56 -9.34
CA GLY A 25 11.26 10.53 -8.26
C GLY A 25 12.66 10.25 -8.81
N ASP A 26 13.63 11.01 -8.32
CA ASP A 26 15.04 10.72 -8.55
C ASP A 26 15.34 9.30 -8.02
N ALA A 27 16.12 8.54 -8.78
CA ALA A 27 16.56 7.21 -8.38
C ALA A 27 17.46 7.24 -7.13
N LEU A 28 18.08 8.39 -6.86
CA LEU A 28 18.91 8.64 -5.68
C LEU A 28 18.16 9.32 -4.53
N ALA A 29 16.87 9.67 -4.70
CA ALA A 29 16.11 10.28 -3.63
C ALA A 29 15.80 9.27 -2.52
N GLU A 30 16.00 9.67 -1.27
CA GLU A 30 15.61 8.91 -0.09
C GLU A 30 14.09 8.97 0.10
N TRP A 31 13.38 8.02 -0.50
CA TRP A 31 11.93 7.88 -0.32
C TRP A 31 11.60 7.23 1.03
N PRO A 32 10.50 7.64 1.69
CA PRO A 32 9.99 6.92 2.84
C PRO A 32 9.78 5.44 2.52
N ASN A 33 10.21 4.56 3.42
CA ASN A 33 9.99 3.12 3.28
C ASN A 33 8.50 2.81 3.07
N LEU A 34 8.22 1.97 2.07
CA LEU A 34 6.87 1.49 1.81
C LEU A 34 6.36 0.66 3.00
N PRO A 35 5.05 0.70 3.29
CA PRO A 35 4.51 0.03 4.47
C PRO A 35 4.54 -1.49 4.31
N GLY A 36 4.93 -2.19 5.38
CA GLY A 36 4.97 -3.65 5.45
C GLY A 36 6.02 -4.28 4.52
N ASN A 37 5.79 -5.53 4.09
CA ASN A 37 6.69 -6.27 3.18
C ASN A 37 6.50 -5.88 1.71
N SER A 38 6.26 -4.59 1.45
CA SER A 38 6.03 -4.06 0.11
C SER A 38 7.34 -3.72 -0.59
N GLU A 39 7.43 -3.97 -1.89
CA GLU A 39 8.59 -3.63 -2.72
C GLU A 39 8.17 -2.63 -3.80
N ALA A 40 9.01 -1.65 -4.10
CA ALA A 40 8.78 -0.75 -5.23
C ALA A 40 8.98 -1.53 -6.55
N ILE A 41 8.03 -1.39 -7.48
CA ILE A 41 8.04 -2.13 -8.76
C ILE A 41 8.14 -1.21 -9.98
N GLY A 42 8.37 0.08 -9.74
CA GLY A 42 8.46 1.11 -10.75
C GLY A 42 9.00 2.41 -10.16
N LYS A 43 9.08 3.44 -11.00
CA LYS A 43 9.46 4.77 -10.54
C LYS A 43 8.31 5.40 -9.78
N PHE A 44 8.66 6.19 -8.76
CA PHE A 44 7.70 6.99 -8.03
C PHE A 44 7.30 8.16 -8.94
N VAL A 45 6.02 8.51 -8.94
CA VAL A 45 5.45 9.55 -9.80
C VAL A 45 4.92 10.65 -8.90
N CYS A 46 5.41 11.88 -9.09
CA CYS A 46 4.84 13.06 -8.45
C CYS A 46 3.96 13.80 -9.45
N ILE A 47 2.74 14.11 -9.04
CA ILE A 47 1.79 14.88 -9.85
C ILE A 47 1.46 16.15 -9.07
N LYS A 48 1.78 17.30 -9.66
CA LYS A 48 1.53 18.62 -9.08
C LYS A 48 0.62 19.45 -9.99
N PRO A 49 -0.47 20.03 -9.45
CA PRO A 49 -1.20 21.08 -10.15
C PRO A 49 -0.38 22.38 -10.23
N SER A 50 -0.21 22.96 -11.41
CA SER A 50 0.45 24.27 -11.59
C SER A 50 -0.32 25.39 -10.89
N HIS A 51 -1.64 25.29 -10.84
CA HIS A 51 -2.54 26.29 -10.23
C HIS A 51 -3.65 25.61 -9.41
N PRO A 52 -3.38 25.22 -8.15
CA PRO A 52 -4.29 24.40 -7.34
C PRO A 52 -5.67 25.05 -7.16
N LYS A 53 -5.73 26.38 -6.99
CA LYS A 53 -7.00 27.14 -6.83
C LYS A 53 -7.90 27.14 -8.07
N ARG A 54 -7.38 26.76 -9.26
CA ARG A 54 -8.12 26.77 -10.54
C ARG A 54 -8.54 25.39 -11.02
N ILE A 55 -8.22 24.34 -10.26
CA ILE A 55 -8.59 22.94 -10.56
C ILE A 55 -9.85 22.51 -9.78
N CYS A 56 -10.38 23.43 -8.96
CA CYS A 56 -11.51 23.21 -8.06
C CYS A 56 -12.88 23.39 -8.73
N ILE A 57 -13.20 22.56 -9.72
CA ILE A 57 -14.61 22.19 -9.95
C ILE A 57 -14.72 20.76 -9.42
N LEU A 58 -15.56 20.53 -8.42
CA LEU A 58 -15.88 19.18 -7.93
C LEU A 58 -16.51 18.43 -9.11
N PRO A 59 -15.77 17.51 -9.75
CA PRO A 59 -16.27 16.85 -10.94
C PRO A 59 -17.19 15.70 -10.50
N ASP A 60 -18.24 15.45 -11.27
CA ASP A 60 -19.06 14.24 -11.12
C ASP A 60 -18.25 12.96 -11.43
N GLU A 61 -17.13 13.11 -12.15
CA GLU A 61 -16.22 12.03 -12.54
C GLU A 61 -14.86 12.09 -11.83
N PRO A 62 -14.24 10.95 -11.50
CA PRO A 62 -12.92 10.94 -10.86
C PRO A 62 -11.79 11.24 -11.85
N TRP A 63 -10.69 11.77 -11.32
CA TRP A 63 -9.41 11.79 -12.01
C TRP A 63 -8.86 10.37 -12.10
N ILE A 64 -8.27 10.02 -13.25
CA ILE A 64 -7.68 8.68 -13.45
C ILE A 64 -6.21 8.83 -13.77
N VAL A 65 -5.37 8.17 -12.98
CA VAL A 65 -3.92 8.15 -13.17
C VAL A 65 -3.48 6.71 -13.43
N GLY A 66 -2.79 6.49 -14.54
CA GLY A 66 -2.19 5.21 -14.87
C GLY A 66 -0.68 5.25 -14.74
N ILE A 67 -0.12 4.41 -13.86
CA ILE A 67 1.34 4.28 -13.67
C ILE A 67 1.84 3.00 -14.35
N PRO A 68 2.77 3.10 -15.31
CA PRO A 68 3.28 1.92 -16.00
C PRO A 68 4.08 1.03 -15.04
N HIS A 69 3.90 -0.29 -15.14
CA HIS A 69 4.68 -1.28 -14.39
C HIS A 69 5.01 -2.51 -15.24
N LYS A 70 6.05 -3.25 -14.84
CA LYS A 70 6.48 -4.49 -15.50
C LYS A 70 6.45 -5.70 -14.57
N TYR A 71 5.72 -5.58 -13.47
CA TYR A 71 5.68 -6.64 -12.46
C TYR A 71 5.01 -7.89 -13.04
N GLY A 72 5.72 -9.01 -12.97
CA GLY A 72 5.22 -10.31 -13.42
C GLY A 72 4.05 -10.77 -12.54
N LYS A 73 3.14 -11.57 -13.11
CA LYS A 73 2.05 -12.16 -12.32
C LYS A 73 2.64 -13.01 -11.19
N ASN A 74 2.23 -12.73 -9.97
CA ASN A 74 2.61 -13.48 -8.79
C ASN A 74 1.35 -13.88 -8.01
N PRO A 75 1.15 -15.17 -7.67
CA PRO A 75 -0.04 -15.59 -6.93
C PRO A 75 -0.06 -15.07 -5.48
N THR A 76 1.11 -14.91 -4.84
CA THR A 76 1.24 -14.54 -3.41
C THR A 76 1.34 -13.03 -3.21
N ARG A 77 1.60 -12.28 -4.28
CA ARG A 77 1.70 -10.82 -4.27
C ARG A 77 0.64 -10.18 -5.14
N GLU A 78 0.31 -8.94 -4.82
CA GLU A 78 -0.55 -8.09 -5.63
C GLU A 78 0.13 -6.74 -5.87
N VAL A 79 -0.24 -6.12 -6.99
CA VAL A 79 0.27 -4.81 -7.38
C VAL A 79 -0.69 -3.73 -6.88
N VAL A 80 -0.14 -2.70 -6.25
CA VAL A 80 -0.89 -1.59 -5.65
C VAL A 80 -0.16 -0.28 -5.87
N VAL A 81 -0.87 0.83 -5.67
CA VAL A 81 -0.26 2.16 -5.62
C VAL A 81 -0.46 2.71 -4.22
N PHE A 82 0.65 3.10 -3.59
CA PHE A 82 0.61 3.92 -2.39
C PHE A 82 0.68 5.39 -2.76
N SER A 83 -0.03 6.24 -2.02
CA SER A 83 0.05 7.68 -2.18
C SER A 83 0.45 8.38 -0.90
N MET A 84 1.13 9.50 -1.02
CA MET A 84 1.30 10.45 0.06
C MET A 84 1.19 11.87 -0.47
N ASP A 85 0.84 12.80 0.40
CA ASP A 85 0.95 14.22 0.08
C ASP A 85 2.43 14.56 -0.16
N ALA A 86 2.69 15.35 -1.20
CA ALA A 86 4.01 15.79 -1.58
C ALA A 86 4.16 17.29 -1.34
N ASP A 87 5.34 17.71 -0.95
CA ASP A 87 5.74 19.10 -0.93
C ASP A 87 6.21 19.54 -2.33
N GLU A 88 6.49 20.85 -2.48
CA GLU A 88 6.91 21.42 -3.77
C GLU A 88 8.14 20.75 -4.40
N PHE A 89 8.93 20.02 -3.61
CA PHE A 89 10.19 19.38 -4.01
C PHE A 89 10.16 17.83 -3.97
N GLY A 90 9.01 17.20 -3.70
CA GLY A 90 8.90 15.74 -3.55
C GLY A 90 8.31 15.32 -2.20
N PRO A 91 8.62 14.12 -1.68
CA PRO A 91 8.12 13.70 -0.39
C PRO A 91 8.74 14.60 0.69
N PRO A 92 8.06 14.84 1.82
CA PRO A 92 8.66 15.54 2.95
C PRO A 92 9.95 14.83 3.35
N LYS A 93 11.06 15.57 3.45
CA LYS A 93 12.36 15.01 3.89
C LYS A 93 12.15 14.37 5.26
N GLN A 94 12.48 13.08 5.38
CA GLN A 94 12.60 12.46 6.70
C GLN A 94 13.85 13.02 7.35
N THR A 95 13.70 13.93 8.30
CA THR A 95 14.79 14.27 9.21
C THR A 95 15.00 13.03 10.10
N LEU A 96 15.98 12.21 9.75
CA LEU A 96 16.53 11.23 10.68
C LEU A 96 17.41 12.00 11.64
N GLU A 97 16.83 12.48 12.74
CA GLU A 97 17.63 12.86 13.90
C GLU A 97 18.17 11.58 14.53
N LEU A 98 19.40 11.25 14.16
CA LEU A 98 20.27 10.35 14.92
C LEU A 98 20.82 11.18 16.08
N ASP A 99 20.06 11.30 17.16
CA ASP A 99 20.62 11.77 18.43
C ASP A 99 21.42 10.63 19.06
N GLU A 100 22.69 10.56 18.67
CA GLU A 100 23.76 10.11 19.55
C GLU A 100 24.01 11.23 20.57
N THR A 101 23.42 11.16 21.77
CA THR A 101 24.10 11.52 23.04
C THR A 101 23.21 11.27 24.26
N ASP A 102 23.88 10.86 25.34
CA ASP A 102 23.35 10.47 26.64
C ASP A 102 22.61 11.59 27.41
N GLU A 103 21.65 11.14 28.24
CA GLU A 103 21.13 11.76 29.48
C GLU A 103 20.57 13.21 29.44
N ALA A 104 19.24 13.35 29.45
CA ALA A 104 18.43 13.96 30.54
C ALA A 104 17.06 14.48 30.07
N GLU A 105 16.02 13.90 30.68
CA GLU A 105 14.66 14.40 30.99
C GLU A 105 13.98 15.53 30.16
N ALA A 106 12.87 15.10 29.53
CA ALA A 106 11.50 15.64 29.57
C ALA A 106 11.13 16.95 28.85
N ASP A 107 9.99 16.84 28.15
CA ASP A 107 9.11 17.90 27.63
C ASP A 107 9.51 18.61 26.32
N ALA A 108 9.65 17.81 25.25
CA ALA A 108 9.20 18.21 23.93
C ALA A 108 8.58 17.01 23.22
N GLU A 109 7.24 16.90 23.24
CA GLU A 109 6.49 16.03 22.34
C GLU A 109 6.63 16.55 20.89
N GLU A 110 7.82 16.41 20.29
CA GLU A 110 7.94 16.45 18.83
C GLU A 110 7.38 15.14 18.27
N THR A 111 6.06 15.12 18.13
CA THR A 111 5.36 14.17 17.27
C THR A 111 5.75 14.48 15.82
N THR A 112 6.91 13.97 15.39
CA THR A 112 7.25 13.80 13.98
C THR A 112 6.25 12.82 13.37
N GLN A 113 5.09 13.36 12.94
CA GLN A 113 4.08 12.62 12.21
C GLN A 113 4.68 12.19 10.87
N LYS A 114 5.27 10.98 10.83
CA LYS A 114 5.54 10.27 9.58
C LYS A 114 4.24 10.24 8.78
N LEU A 115 4.10 11.08 7.75
CA LEU A 115 2.95 11.07 6.86
C LEU A 115 2.83 9.65 6.27
N PRO A 116 1.83 8.87 6.69
CA PRO A 116 1.80 7.46 6.36
C PRO A 116 1.36 7.30 4.91
N TRP A 117 2.07 6.47 4.16
CA TRP A 117 1.61 5.99 2.86
C TRP A 117 0.15 5.51 2.94
N ILE A 118 -0.69 6.09 2.09
CA ILE A 118 -2.10 5.73 1.95
C ILE A 118 -2.21 4.69 0.85
N ASP A 119 -2.91 3.60 1.15
CA ASP A 119 -3.20 2.54 0.19
C ASP A 119 -4.36 2.95 -0.75
N LEU A 120 -4.10 3.03 -2.05
CA LEU A 120 -5.13 3.38 -3.03
C LEU A 120 -5.71 2.14 -3.71
N GLN A 121 -7.03 2.18 -3.91
CA GLN A 121 -7.69 1.17 -4.72
C GLN A 121 -7.16 1.24 -6.16
N THR A 122 -6.51 0.16 -6.57
CA THR A 122 -5.77 0.07 -7.82
C THR A 122 -6.39 -0.99 -8.74
N THR A 123 -6.41 -0.71 -10.04
CA THR A 123 -6.81 -1.65 -11.09
C THR A 123 -5.62 -1.89 -12.04
N ASP A 124 -5.24 -3.15 -12.27
CA ASP A 124 -4.22 -3.51 -13.29
C ASP A 124 -4.89 -3.56 -14.66
N VAL A 125 -4.55 -2.61 -15.54
CA VAL A 125 -5.11 -2.47 -16.87
C VAL A 125 -4.03 -2.69 -17.92
N ALA A 126 -4.35 -3.51 -18.92
CA ALA A 126 -3.53 -3.65 -20.12
C ALA A 126 -4.06 -2.71 -21.20
N TYR A 127 -3.20 -1.84 -21.71
CA TYR A 127 -3.49 -0.97 -22.84
C TYR A 127 -2.37 -1.10 -23.87
N GLU A 128 -2.74 -1.45 -25.10
CA GLU A 128 -1.81 -1.85 -26.16
C GLU A 128 -0.83 -2.93 -25.65
N ASP A 129 0.47 -2.64 -25.62
CA ASP A 129 1.53 -3.54 -25.17
C ASP A 129 2.07 -3.21 -23.76
N SER A 130 1.38 -2.33 -23.02
CA SER A 130 1.81 -1.86 -21.70
C SER A 130 0.78 -2.15 -20.61
N ARG A 131 1.26 -2.36 -19.38
CA ARG A 131 0.44 -2.54 -18.19
C ARG A 131 0.52 -1.31 -17.30
N TYR A 132 -0.62 -0.87 -16.82
CA TYR A 132 -0.78 0.31 -15.99
C TYR A 132 -1.53 -0.04 -14.71
N LEU A 133 -1.03 0.50 -13.60
CA LEU A 133 -1.77 0.58 -12.36
C LEU A 133 -2.63 1.83 -12.40
N GLU A 134 -3.92 1.64 -12.62
CA GLU A 134 -4.92 2.70 -12.63
C GLU A 134 -5.45 2.95 -11.22
N ILE A 135 -5.40 4.22 -10.81
CA ILE A 135 -6.04 4.71 -9.60
C ILE A 135 -7.08 5.76 -9.95
N LYS A 136 -8.11 5.85 -9.11
CA LYS A 136 -9.13 6.90 -9.17
C LYS A 136 -8.90 7.88 -8.03
N LEU A 137 -8.74 9.15 -8.36
CA LEU A 137 -8.60 10.23 -7.40
C LEU A 137 -9.84 11.12 -7.45
N THR A 138 -10.44 11.39 -6.29
CA THR A 138 -11.61 12.27 -6.20
C THR A 138 -11.25 13.74 -6.40
N ARG A 139 -10.01 14.10 -6.07
CA ARG A 139 -9.49 15.47 -6.20
C ARG A 139 -7.98 15.46 -6.39
N LEU A 140 -7.47 16.47 -7.09
CA LEU A 140 -6.05 16.75 -7.26
C LEU A 140 -5.78 18.22 -6.93
N GLY A 141 -6.01 18.59 -5.66
CA GLY A 141 -5.86 19.96 -5.16
C GLY A 141 -4.45 20.30 -4.67
N THR A 142 -3.63 19.30 -4.40
CA THR A 142 -2.26 19.40 -3.86
C THR A 142 -1.34 18.49 -4.66
N ALA A 143 -0.03 18.65 -4.48
CA ALA A 143 0.93 17.73 -5.04
C ALA A 143 0.81 16.37 -4.33
N ILE A 144 0.86 15.29 -5.11
CA ILE A 144 0.80 13.92 -4.60
C ILE A 144 1.97 13.12 -5.15
N THR A 145 2.54 12.28 -4.29
CA THR A 145 3.50 11.24 -4.70
C THR A 145 2.78 9.91 -4.75
N LEU A 146 3.03 9.16 -5.83
CA LEU A 146 2.49 7.84 -6.07
C LEU A 146 3.64 6.83 -6.21
N ALA A 147 3.58 5.76 -5.43
CA ALA A 147 4.56 4.70 -5.42
C ALA A 147 3.93 3.38 -5.88
N PRO A 148 4.22 2.92 -7.12
CA PRO A 148 3.78 1.59 -7.57
C PRO A 148 4.58 0.53 -6.81
N ALA A 149 3.85 -0.37 -6.13
CA ALA A 149 4.43 -1.38 -5.27
C ALA A 149 3.84 -2.77 -5.51
N ALA A 150 4.60 -3.80 -5.20
CA ALA A 150 4.07 -5.14 -4.99
C ALA A 150 4.12 -5.49 -3.50
N ARG A 151 3.00 -5.97 -2.97
CA ARG A 151 2.88 -6.37 -1.57
C ARG A 151 2.32 -7.78 -1.47
N ILE A 152 2.39 -8.37 -0.28
CA ILE A 152 1.67 -9.62 0.00
C ILE A 152 0.18 -9.40 -0.25
N ARG A 153 -0.44 -10.28 -1.03
CA ARG A 153 -1.85 -10.22 -1.39
C ARG A 153 -2.72 -10.06 -0.16
N ARG A 154 -3.62 -9.08 -0.18
CA ARG A 154 -4.54 -8.79 0.92
C ARG A 154 -5.97 -9.13 0.51
N ASP A 155 -6.45 -10.25 1.01
CA ASP A 155 -7.84 -10.67 0.83
C ASP A 155 -8.69 -9.98 1.90
N SER A 156 -9.74 -9.24 1.50
CA SER A 156 -10.56 -8.46 2.44
C SER A 156 -12.05 -8.74 2.27
N VAL A 157 -12.80 -8.67 3.37
CA VAL A 157 -14.26 -8.78 3.35
C VAL A 157 -14.89 -7.89 4.42
N GLU A 158 -16.05 -7.33 4.11
CA GLU A 158 -16.90 -6.67 5.09
C GLU A 158 -17.71 -7.71 5.87
N VAL A 159 -17.58 -7.68 7.19
CA VAL A 159 -18.28 -8.57 8.10
C VAL A 159 -19.15 -7.75 9.03
N GLY A 160 -20.44 -8.06 9.08
CA GLY A 160 -21.41 -7.40 9.97
C GLY A 160 -22.03 -8.34 10.99
N ARG A 161 -23.21 -7.96 11.47
CA ARG A 161 -23.95 -8.70 12.50
C ARG A 161 -24.32 -10.14 12.12
N ALA A 162 -24.49 -10.41 10.82
CA ALA A 162 -24.76 -11.75 10.31
C ALA A 162 -23.56 -12.71 10.45
N GLY A 163 -22.37 -12.20 10.80
CA GLY A 163 -21.12 -12.94 10.69
C GLY A 163 -20.62 -12.96 9.25
N GLY A 164 -19.61 -13.77 8.98
CA GLY A 164 -18.99 -13.86 7.66
C GLY A 164 -17.81 -14.81 7.62
N LYS A 165 -17.35 -15.08 6.41
CA LYS A 165 -16.21 -15.97 6.14
C LYS A 165 -15.28 -15.30 5.14
N LEU A 166 -14.00 -15.22 5.47
CA LEU A 166 -12.93 -14.73 4.61
C LEU A 166 -11.99 -15.90 4.30
N ASN A 167 -11.89 -16.28 3.04
CA ASN A 167 -10.96 -17.31 2.59
C ASN A 167 -9.77 -16.64 1.92
N SER A 168 -8.55 -17.10 2.20
CA SER A 168 -7.41 -16.58 1.45
C SER A 168 -7.37 -17.14 0.02
N LEU A 169 -7.02 -16.28 -0.93
CA LEU A 169 -6.76 -16.66 -2.32
C LEU A 169 -5.39 -17.32 -2.50
N VAL A 170 -4.46 -17.09 -1.57
CA VAL A 170 -3.09 -17.64 -1.61
C VAL A 170 -3.04 -19.07 -1.07
N ASP A 171 -3.66 -19.31 0.09
CA ASP A 171 -3.79 -20.64 0.68
C ASP A 171 -5.24 -20.86 1.13
N LYS A 172 -5.97 -21.72 0.40
CA LYS A 172 -7.40 -21.99 0.62
C LYS A 172 -7.71 -22.64 1.98
N ARG A 173 -6.69 -23.14 2.68
CA ARG A 173 -6.84 -23.71 4.04
C ARG A 173 -6.93 -22.61 5.09
N VAL A 174 -6.45 -21.40 4.78
CA VAL A 174 -6.51 -20.26 5.70
C VAL A 174 -7.86 -19.58 5.54
N VAL A 175 -8.68 -19.68 6.58
CA VAL A 175 -10.05 -19.20 6.58
C VAL A 175 -10.36 -18.51 7.89
N LEU A 176 -10.74 -17.25 7.87
CA LEU A 176 -11.36 -16.61 9.03
C LEU A 176 -12.87 -16.82 8.99
N VAL A 177 -13.43 -17.36 10.06
CA VAL A 177 -14.88 -17.45 10.27
C VAL A 177 -15.27 -16.59 11.46
N VAL A 178 -16.09 -15.58 11.18
CA VAL A 178 -16.70 -14.72 12.20
C VAL A 178 -18.14 -15.18 12.40
N PRO A 179 -18.50 -15.68 13.60
CA PRO A 179 -19.84 -16.20 13.81
C PRO A 179 -20.90 -15.08 13.86
N PRO A 180 -22.17 -15.40 13.61
CA PRO A 180 -23.27 -14.45 13.76
C PRO A 180 -23.29 -13.84 15.17
N MET A 181 -23.61 -12.54 15.21
CA MET A 181 -23.63 -11.70 16.43
C MET A 181 -22.25 -11.46 17.06
N ALA A 182 -21.14 -11.86 16.45
CA ALA A 182 -19.81 -11.50 16.93
C ALA A 182 -19.53 -10.00 16.78
N LEU A 183 -20.16 -9.33 15.81
CA LEU A 183 -20.01 -7.90 15.55
C LEU A 183 -21.36 -7.18 15.68
N LYS A 184 -21.33 -5.95 16.21
CA LYS A 184 -22.51 -5.05 16.24
C LYS A 184 -22.56 -4.08 15.07
N ILE A 185 -21.41 -3.80 14.48
CA ILE A 185 -21.23 -2.91 13.34
C ILE A 185 -20.52 -3.66 12.22
N THR A 186 -20.68 -3.20 10.98
CA THR A 186 -19.91 -3.73 9.85
C THR A 186 -18.46 -3.28 9.99
N CYS A 187 -17.53 -4.21 9.84
CA CYS A 187 -16.09 -3.97 9.89
C CYS A 187 -15.41 -4.70 8.75
N ILE A 188 -14.34 -4.11 8.23
CA ILE A 188 -13.49 -4.76 7.24
C ILE A 188 -12.46 -5.63 7.99
N TYR A 189 -12.41 -6.90 7.63
CA TYR A 189 -11.32 -7.80 8.00
C TYR A 189 -10.51 -8.11 6.75
N SER A 190 -9.20 -8.22 6.93
CA SER A 190 -8.31 -8.62 5.85
C SER A 190 -7.26 -9.62 6.30
N ILE A 191 -6.94 -10.57 5.45
CA ILE A 191 -5.91 -11.59 5.66
C ILE A 191 -4.82 -11.42 4.59
N GLN A 192 -3.57 -11.49 5.02
CA GLN A 192 -2.41 -11.63 4.16
C GLN A 192 -1.68 -12.92 4.51
N VAL A 193 -1.40 -13.74 3.51
CA VAL A 193 -0.69 -15.02 3.68
C VAL A 193 0.63 -14.96 2.93
N GLN A 194 1.74 -15.13 3.66
CA GLN A 194 3.08 -15.22 3.09
C GLN A 194 3.59 -16.66 3.21
N PRO A 195 3.59 -17.44 2.11
CA PRO A 195 4.20 -18.75 2.09
C PRO A 195 5.69 -18.67 2.40
N ILE A 196 6.17 -19.54 3.27
CA ILE A 196 7.60 -19.69 3.54
C ILE A 196 8.14 -20.82 2.66
N SER A 197 9.22 -20.54 1.93
CA SER A 197 9.96 -21.56 1.17
C SER A 197 10.64 -22.52 2.14
N GLN A 198 10.17 -23.77 2.19
CA GLN A 198 10.80 -24.80 3.04
C GLN A 198 12.25 -25.06 2.61
N HIS A 199 12.55 -24.95 1.31
CA HIS A 199 13.92 -25.06 0.82
C HIS A 199 14.84 -24.01 1.44
N HIS A 200 14.44 -22.73 1.42
CA HIS A 200 15.22 -21.68 2.06
C HIS A 200 15.27 -21.83 3.58
N ALA A 201 14.18 -22.27 4.21
CA ALA A 201 14.15 -22.54 5.65
C ALA A 201 15.12 -23.66 6.06
N HIS A 202 15.25 -24.72 5.26
CA HIS A 202 16.23 -25.78 5.48
C HIS A 202 17.66 -25.31 5.25
N LEU A 203 17.92 -24.50 4.21
CA LEU A 203 19.24 -23.90 4.02
C LEU A 203 19.66 -23.03 5.22
N LEU A 204 18.74 -22.20 5.74
CA LEU A 204 18.98 -21.39 6.93
C LEU A 204 19.23 -22.26 8.17
N ARG A 205 18.49 -23.35 8.34
CA ARG A 205 18.71 -24.32 9.41
C ARG A 205 20.10 -24.93 9.31
N ASP A 206 20.50 -25.38 8.13
CA ASP A 206 21.78 -26.06 7.94
C ASP A 206 22.96 -25.10 8.21
N GLN A 207 22.81 -23.81 7.89
CA GLN A 207 23.76 -22.75 8.26
C GLN A 207 23.79 -22.43 9.78
N ASN A 208 22.71 -22.73 10.50
CA ASN A 208 22.52 -22.36 11.91
C ASN A 208 22.18 -23.58 12.79
N LEU A 209 22.78 -24.73 12.49
CA LEU A 209 22.46 -26.04 13.11
C LEU A 209 22.48 -26.01 14.64
N ALA A 210 23.40 -25.26 15.24
CA ALA A 210 23.49 -25.12 16.69
C ALA A 210 22.20 -24.56 17.33
N PHE A 211 21.49 -23.67 16.63
CA PHE A 211 20.27 -23.02 17.13
C PHE A 211 18.99 -23.65 16.57
N MET A 212 19.07 -24.27 15.39
CA MET A 212 17.90 -24.76 14.64
C MET A 212 17.87 -26.29 14.50
N SER A 213 18.63 -27.04 15.30
CA SER A 213 18.73 -28.50 15.21
C SER A 213 17.38 -29.24 15.24
N GLN A 214 16.39 -28.69 15.93
CA GLN A 214 15.03 -29.25 16.03
C GLN A 214 14.04 -28.67 15.01
N PHE A 215 14.47 -27.74 14.16
CA PHE A 215 13.60 -27.11 13.16
C PHE A 215 13.28 -28.11 12.03
N THR A 216 12.00 -28.47 11.93
CA THR A 216 11.49 -29.44 10.95
C THR A 216 10.78 -28.77 9.79
N ALA A 217 9.84 -27.87 10.06
CA ALA A 217 9.11 -27.10 9.07
C ALA A 217 8.48 -25.85 9.70
N CYS A 218 7.99 -24.96 8.85
CA CYS A 218 7.24 -23.77 9.27
C CYS A 218 5.93 -23.62 8.48
N SER A 219 4.88 -23.15 9.14
CA SER A 219 3.63 -22.73 8.49
C SER A 219 3.82 -21.40 7.75
N PRO A 220 2.94 -21.04 6.81
CA PRO A 220 2.94 -19.69 6.26
C PRO A 220 2.72 -18.64 7.35
N LEU A 221 3.27 -17.44 7.16
CA LEU A 221 2.94 -16.29 8.02
C LEU A 221 1.56 -15.78 7.63
N ILE A 222 0.68 -15.65 8.62
CA ILE A 222 -0.69 -15.17 8.45
C ILE A 222 -0.82 -13.86 9.21
N LEU A 223 -1.11 -12.77 8.49
CA LEU A 223 -1.39 -11.47 9.09
C LEU A 223 -2.88 -11.21 8.97
N LEU A 224 -3.54 -11.02 10.11
CA LEU A 224 -4.93 -10.61 10.20
C LEU A 224 -5.00 -9.15 10.63
N THR A 225 -5.64 -8.34 9.80
CA THR A 225 -5.93 -6.94 10.09
C THR A 225 -7.43 -6.77 10.23
N GLY A 226 -7.84 -6.10 11.30
CA GLY A 226 -9.23 -5.83 11.63
C GLY A 226 -9.37 -5.39 13.08
N PRO A 227 -10.56 -4.93 13.49
CA PRO A 227 -10.79 -4.49 14.87
C PRO A 227 -10.72 -5.69 15.83
N LYS A 228 -9.71 -5.69 16.71
CA LYS A 228 -9.48 -6.76 17.70
C LYS A 228 -10.41 -6.68 18.92
N LYS A 229 -10.83 -5.47 19.32
CA LYS A 229 -11.58 -5.20 20.57
C LYS A 229 -13.10 -5.26 20.43
N ILE A 230 -13.64 -5.59 19.26
CA ILE A 230 -15.08 -5.43 18.93
C ILE A 230 -15.83 -6.77 18.89
N LEU A 231 -15.13 -7.90 19.06
CA LEU A 231 -15.73 -9.23 18.96
C LEU A 231 -16.46 -9.66 20.24
N PHE A 232 -17.78 -9.80 20.17
CA PHE A 232 -18.64 -10.33 21.23
C PHE A 232 -18.67 -11.87 21.29
N LYS A 233 -18.17 -12.53 20.24
CA LYS A 233 -17.95 -13.97 20.15
C LYS A 233 -16.62 -14.23 19.46
N MET A 234 -15.96 -15.32 19.82
CA MET A 234 -14.66 -15.67 19.23
C MET A 234 -14.80 -16.01 17.75
N ALA A 235 -13.95 -15.40 16.94
CA ALA A 235 -13.71 -15.83 15.57
C ALA A 235 -12.83 -17.09 15.57
N THR A 236 -12.93 -17.90 14.51
CA THR A 236 -12.15 -19.14 14.33
C THR A 236 -11.33 -19.06 13.05
N TRP A 237 -10.22 -19.81 13.02
CA TRP A 237 -9.23 -19.84 11.95
C TRP A 237 -8.94 -21.29 11.53
#